data_AF-A0A7C4PYL4-F1
#
_entry.id   AF-A0A7C4PYL4-F1
#
_cell.length_a   1.000
_cell.length_b   1.000
_cell.length_c   1.000
_cell.angle_alpha   90.00
_cell.angle_beta   90.00
_cell.angle_gamma   90.00
#
_symmetry.space_group_name_H-M   'P 1'
#
loop_
_entity.id
_entity.type
_entity.pdbx_description
1 polymer ?
#
loop_
_entity_poly.entity_id
_entity_poly.type
_entity_poly.pdbx_seq_one_letter_code
_entity_poly.pdbx_strand_id
1 'polypeptide(L)'
;MPFPAHVCRNDRSPTATSRGCPRCRLEIAAVTTSPSILIVGAGAHGRVVLDILRAQGHKVPGWVDDNPQLDGSSIEGLPVLGGQEYFLSGQFHGSVHVAIGLSSVRLALGERILSAGLSLATAIHPSAVISPTAHIGEGSCICAGAVIGPGARLGRQVIVNTGATIDHDCLLEDGAWVAPGVTTAGAVRIGRLAYVSTGAVLVAGVHIGAGAVVGAGAVVVQHVPPQAIVLGVPARVVGKVDEKFDFKRLVSGLPPLSSDL
;
A
#
# COMPACT_ATOMS: atom_id res chain seq x y z
N MET A 1 0.03 -37.71 -49.21
CA MET A 1 -0.58 -36.94 -50.31
C MET A 1 -0.56 -35.47 -49.94
N PRO A 2 0.01 -34.58 -50.77
CA PRO A 2 0.26 -33.18 -50.44
C PRO A 2 -0.92 -32.30 -50.90
N PHE A 3 -1.26 -31.26 -50.12
CA PHE A 3 -2.07 -30.13 -50.59
C PHE A 3 -1.23 -28.84 -50.50
N PRO A 4 -1.42 -27.88 -51.43
CA PRO A 4 -0.33 -27.02 -51.89
C PRO A 4 -0.23 -25.70 -51.11
N ALA A 5 1.00 -25.20 -51.03
CA ALA A 5 1.30 -23.84 -50.61
C ALA A 5 0.74 -22.84 -51.65
N HIS A 6 -0.27 -22.06 -51.26
CA HIS A 6 -0.71 -20.92 -52.06
C HIS A 6 0.18 -19.71 -51.77
N VAL A 7 1.13 -19.47 -52.67
CA VAL A 7 1.87 -18.21 -52.78
C VAL A 7 0.90 -17.12 -53.23
N CYS A 8 0.68 -16.10 -52.39
CA CYS A 8 -0.10 -14.93 -52.76
C CYS A 8 0.77 -14.03 -53.65
N ARG A 9 0.51 -14.01 -54.96
CA ARG A 9 1.20 -13.11 -55.90
C ARG A 9 0.78 -11.67 -55.62
N ASN A 10 1.77 -10.82 -55.42
CA ASN A 10 1.61 -9.39 -55.20
C ASN A 10 1.58 -8.69 -56.57
N ASP A 11 0.45 -8.74 -57.27
CA ASP A 11 0.26 -7.98 -58.51
C ASP A 11 -0.11 -6.54 -58.17
N ARG A 12 0.86 -5.64 -58.34
CA ARG A 12 0.65 -4.19 -58.32
C ARG A 12 0.03 -3.79 -59.67
N SER A 13 -1.26 -3.45 -59.68
CA SER A 13 -1.88 -2.64 -60.74
C SER A 13 -2.73 -1.54 -60.11
N PRO A 14 -2.61 -0.27 -60.54
CA PRO A 14 -3.19 0.86 -59.82
C PRO A 14 -4.56 1.26 -60.40
N THR A 15 -5.59 0.40 -60.34
CA THR A 15 -6.99 0.80 -60.64
C THR A 15 -7.96 -0.30 -60.19
N ALA A 16 -8.32 -0.34 -58.90
CA ALA A 16 -9.51 -1.07 -58.45
C ALA A 16 -10.00 -0.56 -57.09
N THR A 17 -11.25 -0.11 -57.08
CA THR A 17 -12.02 0.31 -55.90
C THR A 17 -12.01 -0.76 -54.82
N SER A 18 -11.67 -0.36 -53.59
CA SER A 18 -11.50 -1.18 -52.40
C SER A 18 -12.77 -1.94 -51.99
N ARG A 19 -12.88 -3.21 -52.43
CA ARG A 19 -13.62 -4.22 -51.67
C ARG A 19 -12.59 -5.13 -51.02
N GLY A 20 -12.25 -4.79 -49.78
CA GLY A 20 -11.23 -5.48 -48.98
C GLY A 20 -11.52 -6.96 -48.84
N CYS A 21 -10.48 -7.78 -49.05
CA CYS A 21 -10.48 -9.21 -48.80
C CYS A 21 -10.86 -9.49 -47.33
N PRO A 22 -11.84 -10.37 -47.05
CA PRO A 22 -12.30 -10.66 -45.68
C PRO A 22 -11.26 -11.40 -44.81
N ARG A 23 -10.07 -11.72 -45.36
CA ARG A 23 -8.96 -12.36 -44.63
C ARG A 23 -7.94 -11.40 -44.01
N CYS A 24 -8.04 -10.09 -44.25
CA CYS A 24 -7.16 -9.10 -43.63
C CYS A 24 -7.85 -8.34 -42.48
N ARG A 25 -8.61 -9.05 -41.64
CA ARG A 25 -8.98 -8.52 -40.33
C ARG A 25 -7.71 -8.50 -39.48
N LEU A 26 -7.07 -7.34 -39.42
CA LEU A 26 -6.08 -7.01 -38.41
C LEU A 26 -6.76 -7.23 -37.05
N GLU A 27 -6.42 -8.34 -36.39
CA GLU A 27 -6.52 -8.41 -34.94
C GLU A 27 -5.55 -7.36 -34.38
N ILE A 28 -6.06 -6.15 -34.16
CA ILE A 28 -5.49 -5.28 -33.16
C ILE A 28 -5.79 -6.00 -31.85
N ALA A 29 -4.85 -6.85 -31.42
CA ALA A 29 -4.82 -7.30 -30.03
C ALA A 29 -4.92 -6.02 -29.20
N ALA A 30 -6.01 -5.89 -28.43
CA ALA A 30 -6.11 -4.82 -27.47
C ALA A 30 -4.84 -4.90 -26.62
N VAL A 31 -3.97 -3.89 -26.73
CA VAL A 31 -2.87 -3.74 -25.80
C VAL A 31 -3.57 -3.48 -24.47
N THR A 32 -3.84 -4.55 -23.73
CA THR A 32 -4.28 -4.45 -22.34
C THR A 32 -3.06 -3.93 -21.60
N THR A 33 -2.84 -2.62 -21.64
CA THR A 33 -1.84 -1.97 -20.80
C THR A 33 -2.31 -2.22 -19.38
N SER A 34 -1.59 -3.07 -18.64
CA SER A 34 -1.81 -3.22 -17.20
C SER A 34 -1.92 -1.82 -16.59
N PRO A 35 -2.94 -1.54 -15.76
CA PRO A 35 -3.16 -0.21 -15.20
C PRO A 35 -1.89 0.25 -14.47
N SER A 36 -1.43 1.45 -14.81
CA SER A 36 -0.26 2.06 -14.20
C SER A 36 -0.59 2.54 -12.79
N ILE A 37 0.25 2.20 -11.82
CA ILE A 37 0.10 2.64 -10.44
C ILE A 37 1.23 3.60 -10.11
N LEU A 38 0.90 4.85 -9.86
CA LEU A 38 1.84 5.86 -9.39
C LEU A 38 2.10 5.67 -7.89
N ILE A 39 3.35 5.82 -7.45
CA ILE A 39 3.70 5.74 -6.01
C ILE A 39 3.99 7.14 -5.48
N VAL A 40 3.30 7.54 -4.41
CA VAL A 40 3.59 8.76 -3.65
C VAL A 40 4.46 8.38 -2.44
N GLY A 41 5.67 8.92 -2.39
CA GLY A 41 6.71 8.64 -1.39
C GLY A 41 7.79 7.69 -1.93
N ALA A 42 8.97 8.23 -2.21
CA ALA A 42 10.14 7.49 -2.71
C ALA A 42 11.09 7.00 -1.59
N GLY A 43 10.61 7.02 -0.34
CA GLY A 43 11.37 6.60 0.84
C GLY A 43 11.46 5.08 1.01
N ALA A 44 11.89 4.64 2.20
CA ALA A 44 12.07 3.23 2.52
C ALA A 44 10.79 2.39 2.35
N HIS A 45 9.63 2.89 2.80
CA HIS A 45 8.36 2.20 2.60
C HIS A 45 7.91 2.20 1.12
N GLY A 46 8.22 3.27 0.37
CA GLY A 46 8.03 3.33 -1.09
C GLY A 46 8.69 2.19 -1.84
N ARG A 47 9.92 1.84 -1.47
CA ARG A 47 10.64 0.71 -2.07
C ARG A 47 9.96 -0.64 -1.77
N VAL A 48 9.42 -0.84 -0.57
CA VAL A 48 8.62 -2.03 -0.23
C VAL A 48 7.36 -2.12 -1.09
N VAL A 49 6.65 -1.00 -1.27
CA VAL A 49 5.47 -0.95 -2.15
C VAL A 49 5.85 -1.22 -3.60
N LEU A 50 6.96 -0.67 -4.09
CA LEU A 50 7.44 -0.95 -5.44
C LEU A 50 7.71 -2.44 -5.66
N ASP A 51 8.35 -3.11 -4.71
CA ASP A 51 8.57 -4.56 -4.78
C ASP A 51 7.25 -5.33 -4.87
N ILE A 52 6.24 -4.95 -4.08
CA ILE A 52 4.90 -5.54 -4.14
C ILE A 52 4.28 -5.35 -5.53
N LEU A 53 4.25 -4.11 -6.02
CA LEU A 53 3.62 -3.79 -7.31
C LEU A 53 4.34 -4.49 -8.48
N ARG A 54 5.68 -4.60 -8.42
CA ARG A 54 6.47 -5.38 -9.39
C ARG A 54 6.13 -6.87 -9.32
N ALA A 55 6.02 -7.44 -8.12
CA ALA A 55 5.65 -8.84 -7.95
C ALA A 55 4.22 -9.16 -8.43
N GLN A 56 3.33 -8.17 -8.40
CA GLN A 56 1.98 -8.25 -9.00
C GLN A 56 1.97 -8.04 -10.52
N GLY A 57 3.10 -7.66 -11.13
CA GLY A 57 3.20 -7.36 -12.57
C GLY A 57 2.61 -6.01 -12.98
N HIS A 58 2.40 -5.08 -12.03
CA HIS A 58 1.96 -3.73 -12.33
C HIS A 58 3.07 -2.89 -12.95
N LYS A 59 2.68 -1.93 -13.79
CA LYS A 59 3.58 -0.90 -14.31
C LYS A 59 3.60 0.26 -13.33
N VAL A 60 4.81 0.66 -12.91
CA VAL A 60 5.01 1.85 -12.08
C VAL A 60 5.71 2.91 -12.93
N PRO A 61 5.04 4.03 -13.29
CA PRO A 61 5.59 5.01 -14.20
C PRO A 61 6.69 5.88 -13.56
N GLY A 62 6.70 5.99 -12.24
CA GLY A 62 7.64 6.82 -11.50
C GLY A 62 7.21 7.03 -10.06
N TRP A 63 7.94 7.90 -9.38
CA TRP A 63 7.66 8.35 -8.02
C TRP A 63 7.09 9.76 -8.03
N VAL A 64 6.28 10.07 -7.03
CA VAL A 64 5.99 11.44 -6.60
C VAL A 64 6.53 11.62 -5.20
N ASP A 65 7.36 12.63 -4.98
CA ASP A 65 7.94 12.93 -3.68
C ASP A 65 8.12 14.44 -3.51
N ASP A 66 7.59 15.00 -2.40
CA ASP A 66 7.64 16.44 -2.13
C ASP A 66 9.06 16.91 -1.71
N ASN A 67 10.04 16.02 -1.55
CA ASN A 67 11.43 16.43 -1.30
C ASN A 67 12.06 17.01 -2.59
N PRO A 68 12.32 18.33 -2.66
CA PRO A 68 12.86 18.95 -3.87
C PRO A 68 14.26 18.46 -4.24
N GLN A 69 14.99 17.86 -3.29
CA GLN A 69 16.31 17.26 -3.57
C GLN A 69 16.24 16.01 -4.43
N LEU A 70 15.06 15.39 -4.53
CA LEU A 70 14.84 14.19 -5.33
C LEU A 70 14.33 14.53 -6.73
N ASP A 71 14.02 15.79 -7.03
CA ASP A 71 13.47 16.19 -8.32
C ASP A 71 14.44 15.84 -9.46
N GLY A 72 13.91 15.23 -10.53
CA GLY A 72 14.67 14.72 -11.67
C GLY A 72 15.61 13.54 -11.36
N SER A 73 15.67 13.06 -10.12
CA SER A 73 16.47 11.89 -9.75
C SER A 73 15.83 10.58 -10.19
N SER A 74 16.58 9.48 -10.11
CA SER A 74 16.09 8.12 -10.36
C SER A 74 16.34 7.24 -9.14
N ILE A 75 15.30 6.57 -8.67
CA ILE A 75 15.32 5.68 -7.51
C ILE A 75 14.80 4.31 -7.96
N GLU A 76 15.58 3.25 -7.72
CA GLU A 76 15.27 1.88 -8.17
C GLU A 76 14.97 1.78 -9.69
N GLY A 77 15.62 2.63 -10.48
CA GLY A 77 15.45 2.69 -11.94
C GLY A 77 14.19 3.42 -12.42
N LEU A 78 13.46 4.08 -11.52
CA LEU A 78 12.26 4.86 -11.84
C LEU A 78 12.49 6.36 -11.59
N PRO A 79 12.00 7.24 -12.48
CA PRO A 79 12.15 8.67 -12.32
C PRO A 79 11.28 9.21 -11.18
N VAL A 80 11.77 10.23 -10.49
CA VAL A 80 10.95 11.10 -9.63
C VAL A 80 10.33 12.17 -10.52
N LEU A 81 8.99 12.20 -10.56
CA LEU A 81 8.18 12.99 -11.49
C LEU A 81 7.83 14.39 -10.95
N GLY A 82 8.33 14.72 -9.76
CA GLY A 82 8.02 15.94 -9.02
C GLY A 82 7.28 15.66 -7.71
N GLY A 83 6.68 16.70 -7.15
CA GLY A 83 5.86 16.64 -5.95
C GLY A 83 4.39 16.32 -6.24
N GLN A 84 3.57 16.45 -5.22
CA GLN A 84 2.14 16.14 -5.29
C GLN A 84 1.35 16.93 -6.33
N GLU A 85 1.85 18.08 -6.78
CA GLU A 85 1.30 18.83 -7.91
C GLU A 85 1.20 17.98 -9.18
N TYR A 86 2.07 16.98 -9.35
CA TYR A 86 2.06 16.09 -10.50
C TYR A 86 0.70 15.39 -10.66
N PHE A 87 0.19 14.75 -9.60
CA PHE A 87 -1.11 14.08 -9.65
C PHE A 87 -2.30 15.03 -9.45
N LEU A 88 -2.08 16.21 -8.87
CA LEU A 88 -3.13 17.23 -8.71
C LEU A 88 -3.38 18.07 -9.96
N SER A 89 -2.44 18.08 -10.90
CA SER A 89 -2.56 18.80 -12.17
C SER A 89 -3.64 18.24 -13.11
N GLY A 90 -4.15 17.03 -12.83
CA GLY A 90 -5.07 16.31 -13.72
C GLY A 90 -4.38 15.67 -14.94
N GLN A 91 -3.05 15.76 -15.06
CA GLN A 91 -2.30 15.17 -16.18
C GLN A 91 -2.13 13.65 -16.05
N PHE A 92 -2.19 13.13 -14.83
CA PHE A 92 -2.09 11.70 -14.56
C PHE A 92 -3.47 11.04 -14.62
N HIS A 93 -3.58 9.95 -15.37
CA HIS A 93 -4.76 9.08 -15.37
C HIS A 93 -4.33 7.69 -14.88
N GLY A 94 -4.96 7.21 -13.81
CA GLY A 94 -4.65 5.90 -13.26
C GLY A 94 -4.94 5.82 -11.76
N SER A 95 -4.37 4.80 -11.14
CA SER A 95 -4.46 4.62 -9.69
C SER A 95 -3.17 5.07 -9.01
N VAL A 96 -3.29 5.48 -7.76
CA VAL A 96 -2.17 5.98 -6.96
C VAL A 96 -2.07 5.18 -5.66
N HIS A 97 -0.87 4.78 -5.26
CA HIS A 97 -0.60 4.23 -3.94
C HIS A 97 0.21 5.22 -3.11
N VAL A 98 -0.24 5.49 -1.88
CA VAL A 98 0.46 6.40 -0.95
C VAL A 98 1.37 5.61 -0.03
N ALA A 99 2.65 5.52 -0.37
CA ALA A 99 3.67 4.76 0.33
C ALA A 99 4.39 5.58 1.42
N ILE A 100 3.61 6.28 2.27
CA ILE A 100 4.14 7.13 3.34
C ILE A 100 3.98 6.49 4.72
N GLY A 101 5.08 6.50 5.48
CA GLY A 101 5.19 6.05 6.86
C GLY A 101 4.14 6.64 7.82
N LEU A 102 4.08 7.97 7.82
CA LEU A 102 3.25 8.73 8.73
C LEU A 102 1.77 8.58 8.34
N SER A 103 0.98 7.88 9.16
CA SER A 103 -0.43 7.59 8.86
C SER A 103 -1.29 8.82 8.63
N SER A 104 -1.06 9.91 9.38
CA SER A 104 -1.78 11.17 9.19
C SER A 104 -1.53 11.79 7.82
N VAL A 105 -0.26 11.84 7.39
CA VAL A 105 0.15 12.33 6.06
C VAL A 105 -0.40 11.40 4.96
N ARG A 106 -0.30 10.08 5.17
CA ARG A 106 -0.82 9.08 4.23
C ARG A 106 -2.32 9.25 4.00
N LEU A 107 -3.12 9.38 5.07
CA LEU A 107 -4.56 9.62 4.95
C LEU A 107 -4.87 10.95 4.26
N ALA A 108 -4.19 12.04 4.63
CA ALA A 108 -4.41 13.35 4.03
C ALA A 108 -4.12 13.35 2.51
N LEU A 109 -3.05 12.70 2.08
CA LEU A 109 -2.75 12.53 0.66
C LEU A 109 -3.76 11.64 -0.05
N GLY A 110 -4.24 10.59 0.62
CA GLY A 110 -5.31 9.74 0.10
C GLY A 110 -6.57 10.52 -0.22
N GLU A 111 -7.01 11.38 0.69
CA GLU A 111 -8.16 12.26 0.46
C GLU A 111 -7.94 13.25 -0.69
N ARG A 112 -6.72 13.78 -0.84
CA ARG A 112 -6.37 14.68 -1.96
C ARG A 112 -6.41 13.96 -3.30
N ILE A 113 -5.94 12.71 -3.36
CA ILE A 113 -5.99 11.87 -4.56
C ILE A 113 -7.45 11.58 -4.94
N LEU A 114 -8.30 11.19 -3.99
CA LEU A 114 -9.72 10.95 -4.24
C LEU A 114 -10.45 12.22 -4.70
N SER A 115 -10.14 13.36 -4.06
CA SER A 115 -10.71 14.67 -4.41
C SER A 115 -10.29 15.13 -5.82
N ALA A 116 -9.15 14.66 -6.32
CA ALA A 116 -8.69 14.87 -7.69
C ALA A 116 -9.32 13.88 -8.70
N GLY A 117 -10.24 13.02 -8.27
CA GLY A 117 -10.92 12.05 -9.13
C GLY A 117 -10.09 10.81 -9.48
N LEU A 118 -8.96 10.60 -8.79
CA LEU A 118 -8.11 9.41 -8.94
C LEU A 118 -8.53 8.34 -7.93
N SER A 119 -8.14 7.08 -8.20
CA SER A 119 -8.41 5.96 -7.30
C SER A 119 -7.18 5.55 -6.50
N LEU A 120 -7.41 5.01 -5.29
CA LEU A 120 -6.35 4.49 -4.43
C LEU A 120 -6.09 3.02 -4.74
N ALA A 121 -4.88 2.71 -5.21
CA ALA A 121 -4.47 1.34 -5.47
C ALA A 121 -4.13 0.62 -4.16
N THR A 122 -4.65 -0.59 -3.95
CA THR A 122 -4.22 -1.47 -2.86
C THR A 122 -3.02 -2.30 -3.31
N ALA A 123 -1.94 -2.34 -2.52
CA ALA A 123 -0.75 -3.12 -2.80
C ALA A 123 -0.77 -4.40 -1.95
N ILE A 124 -0.82 -5.57 -2.57
CA ILE A 124 -0.88 -6.86 -1.85
C ILE A 124 0.21 -7.77 -2.39
N HIS A 125 1.17 -8.12 -1.53
CA HIS A 125 2.24 -9.01 -1.92
C HIS A 125 1.69 -10.41 -2.28
N PRO A 126 2.16 -11.06 -3.37
CA PRO A 126 1.67 -12.40 -3.75
C PRO A 126 1.88 -13.50 -2.71
N SER A 127 2.78 -13.31 -1.74
CA SER A 127 3.01 -14.25 -0.63
C SER A 127 2.14 -13.98 0.60
N ALA A 128 1.31 -12.93 0.61
CA ALA A 128 0.36 -12.71 1.68
C ALA A 128 -0.76 -13.75 1.62
N VAL A 129 -1.18 -14.27 2.78
CA VAL A 129 -2.30 -15.21 2.90
C VAL A 129 -3.51 -14.45 3.40
N ILE A 130 -4.54 -14.32 2.56
CA ILE A 130 -5.73 -13.53 2.86
C ILE A 130 -6.94 -14.44 2.79
N SER A 131 -7.72 -14.47 3.88
CA SER A 131 -8.99 -15.20 3.89
C SER A 131 -9.95 -14.65 2.82
N PRO A 132 -10.68 -15.50 2.08
CA PRO A 132 -11.71 -15.06 1.14
C PRO A 132 -12.84 -14.23 1.78
N THR A 133 -13.00 -14.31 3.11
CA THR A 133 -14.00 -13.55 3.86
C THR A 133 -13.46 -12.25 4.47
N ALA A 134 -12.17 -11.97 4.32
CA ALA A 134 -11.59 -10.72 4.79
C ALA A 134 -11.98 -9.55 3.88
N HIS A 135 -12.09 -8.37 4.45
CA HIS A 135 -12.29 -7.12 3.72
C HIS A 135 -11.07 -6.22 3.88
N ILE A 136 -10.57 -5.68 2.77
CA ILE A 136 -9.41 -4.78 2.72
C ILE A 136 -9.82 -3.49 2.02
N GLY A 137 -9.80 -2.38 2.74
CA GLY A 137 -10.11 -1.07 2.20
C GLY A 137 -9.05 -0.55 1.23
N GLU A 138 -9.47 0.36 0.36
CA GLU A 138 -8.65 0.95 -0.70
C GLU A 138 -7.37 1.62 -0.19
N GLY A 139 -6.32 1.59 -1.00
CA GLY A 139 -5.04 2.22 -0.67
C GLY A 139 -4.24 1.49 0.42
N SER A 140 -4.70 0.33 0.90
CA SER A 140 -4.00 -0.45 1.91
C SER A 140 -2.78 -1.17 1.34
N CYS A 141 -1.80 -1.46 2.18
CA CYS A 141 -0.59 -2.19 1.84
C CYS A 141 -0.48 -3.45 2.71
N ILE A 142 -0.49 -4.61 2.07
CA ILE A 142 -0.33 -5.92 2.70
C ILE A 142 1.00 -6.50 2.23
N CYS A 143 2.00 -6.46 3.10
CA CYS A 143 3.38 -6.82 2.78
C CYS A 143 3.60 -8.34 2.71
N ALA A 144 4.80 -8.73 2.28
CA ALA A 144 5.20 -10.12 2.15
C ALA A 144 5.00 -10.93 3.44
N GLY A 145 4.40 -12.11 3.31
CA GLY A 145 4.17 -13.05 4.41
C GLY A 145 3.12 -12.60 5.44
N ALA A 146 2.44 -11.47 5.23
CA ALA A 146 1.34 -11.09 6.09
C ALA A 146 0.17 -12.07 5.99
N VAL A 147 -0.55 -12.27 7.10
CA VAL A 147 -1.72 -13.16 7.16
C VAL A 147 -2.93 -12.37 7.61
N ILE A 148 -4.03 -12.43 6.86
CA ILE A 148 -5.31 -11.80 7.19
C ILE A 148 -6.37 -12.89 7.34
N GLY A 149 -6.87 -13.07 8.57
CA GLY A 149 -7.77 -14.14 8.97
C GLY A 149 -9.23 -13.93 8.57
N PRO A 150 -10.09 -14.95 8.79
CA PRO A 150 -11.50 -14.91 8.42
C PRO A 150 -12.27 -13.76 9.09
N GLY A 151 -13.12 -13.07 8.33
CA GLY A 151 -13.97 -11.99 8.86
C GLY A 151 -13.22 -10.72 9.27
N ALA A 152 -11.89 -10.67 9.14
CA ALA A 152 -11.12 -9.47 9.43
C ALA A 152 -11.51 -8.32 8.49
N ARG A 153 -11.60 -7.10 9.03
CA ARG A 153 -12.00 -5.89 8.31
C ARG A 153 -10.92 -4.83 8.47
N LEU A 154 -10.28 -4.47 7.38
CA LEU A 154 -9.30 -3.40 7.31
C LEU A 154 -9.94 -2.21 6.59
N GLY A 155 -9.84 -1.03 7.22
CA GLY A 155 -10.24 0.25 6.63
C GLY A 155 -9.32 0.68 5.49
N ARG A 156 -9.43 1.94 5.10
CA ARG A 156 -8.62 2.53 4.01
C ARG A 156 -7.20 2.80 4.47
N GLN A 157 -6.25 2.63 3.56
CA GLN A 157 -4.84 2.97 3.74
C GLN A 157 -4.20 2.38 5.02
N VAL A 158 -4.67 1.19 5.39
CA VAL A 158 -4.07 0.37 6.46
C VAL A 158 -2.77 -0.23 5.94
N ILE A 159 -1.79 -0.36 6.82
CA ILE A 159 -0.56 -1.10 6.52
C ILE A 159 -0.50 -2.32 7.43
N VAL A 160 -0.46 -3.51 6.82
CA VAL A 160 -0.09 -4.75 7.50
C VAL A 160 1.25 -5.18 6.95
N ASN A 161 2.29 -4.95 7.75
CA ASN A 161 3.66 -5.02 7.29
C ASN A 161 4.21 -6.47 7.34
N THR A 162 5.46 -6.64 6.93
CA THR A 162 6.08 -7.94 6.64
C THR A 162 5.90 -8.93 7.79
N GLY A 163 5.33 -10.10 7.47
CA GLY A 163 5.10 -11.19 8.42
C GLY A 163 4.13 -10.88 9.57
N ALA A 164 3.40 -9.76 9.52
CA ALA A 164 2.39 -9.47 10.54
C ALA A 164 1.13 -10.32 10.33
N THR A 165 0.47 -10.70 11.43
CA THR A 165 -0.72 -11.55 11.40
C THR A 165 -1.91 -10.85 12.04
N ILE A 166 -3.01 -10.81 11.31
CA ILE A 166 -4.30 -10.28 11.73
C ILE A 166 -5.27 -11.46 11.79
N ASP A 167 -5.62 -11.93 12.98
CA ASP A 167 -6.48 -13.11 13.16
C ASP A 167 -7.96 -12.81 12.88
N HIS A 168 -8.82 -13.81 13.08
CA HIS A 168 -10.24 -13.77 12.76
C HIS A 168 -10.98 -12.62 13.47
N ASP A 169 -11.98 -12.06 12.78
CA ASP A 169 -12.89 -11.01 13.29
C ASP A 169 -12.20 -9.72 13.80
N CYS A 170 -10.93 -9.50 13.45
CA CYS A 170 -10.24 -8.27 13.80
C CYS A 170 -10.77 -7.08 12.99
N LEU A 171 -10.73 -5.89 13.58
CA LEU A 171 -11.07 -4.63 12.93
C LEU A 171 -9.89 -3.67 13.01
N LEU A 172 -9.38 -3.25 11.86
CA LEU A 172 -8.37 -2.21 11.74
C LEU A 172 -9.02 -1.02 11.06
N GLU A 173 -9.10 0.13 11.73
CA GLU A 173 -9.67 1.34 11.17
C GLU A 173 -8.68 2.08 10.26
N ASP A 174 -9.16 3.11 9.56
CA ASP A 174 -8.40 3.84 8.54
C ASP A 174 -7.02 4.31 9.03
N GLY A 175 -6.00 4.09 8.20
CA GLY A 175 -4.64 4.52 8.49
C GLY A 175 -3.97 3.80 9.66
N ALA A 176 -4.58 2.76 10.24
CA ALA A 176 -3.91 1.91 11.21
C ALA A 176 -2.62 1.33 10.60
N TRP A 177 -1.57 1.27 11.41
CA TRP A 177 -0.28 0.70 11.02
C TRP A 177 0.06 -0.46 11.92
N VAL A 178 0.18 -1.64 11.33
CA VAL A 178 0.67 -2.86 11.97
C VAL A 178 2.05 -3.16 11.40
N ALA A 179 3.08 -2.95 12.21
CA ALA A 179 4.49 -3.06 11.83
C ALA A 179 4.94 -4.53 11.69
N PRO A 180 6.17 -4.80 11.21
CA PRO A 180 6.60 -6.16 10.90
C PRO A 180 6.50 -7.10 12.10
N GLY A 181 6.09 -8.34 11.85
CA GLY A 181 6.01 -9.41 12.86
C GLY A 181 5.01 -9.16 14.00
N VAL A 182 4.17 -8.13 13.94
CA VAL A 182 3.07 -7.95 14.91
C VAL A 182 2.09 -9.12 14.79
N THR A 183 1.61 -9.62 15.91
CA THR A 183 0.65 -10.72 15.98
C THR A 183 -0.59 -10.28 16.75
N THR A 184 -1.77 -10.39 16.12
CA THR A 184 -3.05 -10.26 16.82
C THR A 184 -3.65 -11.63 17.06
N ALA A 185 -4.34 -11.81 18.18
CA ALA A 185 -5.32 -12.87 18.34
C ALA A 185 -6.70 -12.42 17.81
N GLY A 186 -7.71 -13.28 17.91
CA GLY A 186 -9.06 -13.02 17.40
C GLY A 186 -9.77 -11.80 18.01
N ALA A 187 -10.63 -11.17 17.22
CA ALA A 187 -11.50 -10.06 17.60
C ALA A 187 -10.80 -8.80 18.15
N VAL A 188 -9.53 -8.59 17.80
CA VAL A 188 -8.78 -7.37 18.16
C VAL A 188 -9.25 -6.17 17.35
N ARG A 189 -9.35 -5.00 18.00
CA ARG A 189 -9.70 -3.73 17.36
C ARG A 189 -8.51 -2.79 17.41
N ILE A 190 -8.11 -2.22 16.27
CA ILE A 190 -7.04 -1.24 16.15
C ILE A 190 -7.63 0.04 15.56
N GLY A 191 -7.69 1.08 16.37
CA GLY A 191 -8.34 2.34 16.03
C GLY A 191 -7.61 3.15 14.97
N ARG A 192 -8.32 4.13 14.42
CA ARG A 192 -7.85 5.00 13.34
C ARG A 192 -6.52 5.64 13.72
N LEU A 193 -5.56 5.65 12.79
CA LEU A 193 -4.19 6.17 12.98
C LEU A 193 -3.36 5.50 14.09
N ALA A 194 -3.84 4.44 14.73
CA ALA A 194 -3.04 3.75 15.74
C ALA A 194 -1.82 3.07 15.10
N TYR A 195 -0.73 3.01 15.86
CA TYR A 195 0.53 2.43 15.43
C TYR A 195 0.92 1.29 16.37
N VAL A 196 0.99 0.09 15.83
CA VAL A 196 1.43 -1.11 16.55
C VAL A 196 2.81 -1.47 16.04
N SER A 197 3.83 -1.25 16.88
CA SER A 197 5.24 -1.37 16.51
C SER A 197 5.71 -2.82 16.45
N THR A 198 6.87 -3.00 15.81
CA THR A 198 7.44 -4.29 15.39
C THR A 198 7.39 -5.34 16.50
N GLY A 199 6.90 -6.53 16.16
CA GLY A 199 6.89 -7.68 17.06
C GLY A 199 5.96 -7.59 18.27
N ALA A 200 5.10 -6.58 18.36
CA ALA A 200 4.09 -6.53 19.43
C ALA A 200 3.05 -7.65 19.30
N VAL A 201 2.49 -8.08 20.44
CA VAL A 201 1.46 -9.13 20.52
C VAL A 201 0.20 -8.56 21.17
N LEU A 202 -0.95 -8.72 20.50
CA LEU A 202 -2.24 -8.25 20.99
C LEU A 202 -3.13 -9.46 21.33
N VAL A 203 -3.51 -9.62 22.60
CA VAL A 203 -4.36 -10.75 23.02
C VAL A 203 -5.82 -10.57 22.57
N ALA A 204 -6.60 -11.64 22.59
CA ALA A 204 -7.94 -11.67 22.00
C ALA A 204 -8.85 -10.57 22.59
N GLY A 205 -9.61 -9.91 21.71
CA GLY A 205 -10.61 -8.91 22.09
C GLY A 205 -10.08 -7.56 22.58
N VAL A 206 -8.76 -7.33 22.66
CA VAL A 206 -8.25 -6.01 23.07
C VAL A 206 -8.59 -4.94 22.04
N HIS A 207 -8.68 -3.70 22.53
CA HIS A 207 -8.97 -2.53 21.71
C HIS A 207 -7.84 -1.54 21.89
N ILE A 208 -7.18 -1.20 20.79
CA ILE A 208 -6.17 -0.16 20.71
C ILE A 208 -6.87 1.12 20.24
N GLY A 209 -6.94 2.13 21.10
CA GLY A 209 -7.65 3.37 20.78
C GLY A 209 -7.01 4.16 19.63
N ALA A 210 -7.80 5.04 19.02
CA ALA A 210 -7.36 5.88 17.91
C ALA A 210 -6.09 6.67 18.25
N GLY A 211 -5.12 6.68 17.33
CA GLY A 211 -3.84 7.35 17.50
C GLY A 211 -2.94 6.82 18.63
N ALA A 212 -3.28 5.70 19.26
CA ALA A 212 -2.43 5.09 20.27
C ALA A 212 -1.17 4.47 19.64
N VAL A 213 -0.11 4.37 20.44
CA VAL A 213 1.17 3.77 20.06
C VAL A 213 1.46 2.59 20.97
N VAL A 214 1.58 1.41 20.38
CA VAL A 214 2.08 0.20 21.05
C VAL A 214 3.55 0.04 20.68
N GLY A 215 4.42 0.01 21.69
CA GLY A 215 5.87 -0.13 21.50
C GLY A 215 6.30 -1.48 20.94
N ALA A 216 7.53 -1.53 20.43
CA ALA A 216 8.10 -2.73 19.85
C ALA A 216 8.17 -3.84 20.91
N GLY A 217 7.78 -5.07 20.53
CA GLY A 217 7.77 -6.23 21.41
C GLY A 217 6.79 -6.16 22.59
N ALA A 218 5.92 -5.16 22.67
CA ALA A 218 4.98 -5.04 23.78
C ALA A 218 3.89 -6.13 23.70
N VAL A 219 3.46 -6.65 24.86
CA VAL A 219 2.36 -7.64 24.95
C VAL A 219 1.14 -6.99 25.57
N VAL A 220 0.17 -6.66 24.74
CA VAL A 220 -1.03 -5.93 25.14
C VAL A 220 -2.09 -6.91 25.61
N VAL A 221 -2.33 -6.91 26.92
CA VAL A 221 -3.30 -7.77 27.61
C VAL A 221 -4.58 -7.04 28.06
N GLN A 222 -4.66 -5.74 27.82
CA GLN A 222 -5.78 -4.87 28.22
C GLN A 222 -6.03 -3.81 27.14
N HIS A 223 -7.23 -3.23 27.11
CA HIS A 223 -7.53 -2.12 26.20
C HIS A 223 -6.57 -0.95 26.41
N VAL A 224 -6.18 -0.30 25.30
CA VAL A 224 -5.28 0.86 25.29
C VAL A 224 -6.13 2.10 24.97
N PRO A 225 -6.13 3.12 25.85
CA PRO A 225 -6.88 4.35 25.57
C PRO A 225 -6.42 5.06 24.29
N PRO A 226 -7.29 5.86 23.64
CA PRO A 226 -6.90 6.71 22.53
C PRO A 226 -5.68 7.57 22.88
N GLN A 227 -4.78 7.73 21.91
CA GLN A 227 -3.55 8.51 22.02
C GLN A 227 -2.62 8.09 23.17
N ALA A 228 -2.82 6.93 23.82
CA ALA A 228 -1.89 6.43 24.82
C ALA A 228 -0.66 5.80 24.18
N ILE A 229 0.48 5.88 24.87
CA ILE A 229 1.71 5.15 24.52
C ILE A 229 1.85 4.01 25.53
N VAL A 230 1.95 2.78 25.06
CA VAL A 230 2.12 1.59 25.91
C VAL A 230 3.38 0.82 25.55
N LEU A 231 4.15 0.40 26.56
CA LEU A 231 5.38 -0.38 26.41
C LEU A 231 5.38 -1.58 27.37
N GLY A 232 6.19 -2.60 27.06
CA GLY A 232 6.56 -3.67 28.00
C GLY A 232 5.71 -4.93 27.92
N VAL A 233 6.05 -5.89 28.79
CA VAL A 233 5.41 -7.20 28.92
C VAL A 233 5.08 -7.45 30.39
N PRO A 234 3.80 -7.38 30.81
CA PRO A 234 2.66 -6.89 30.02
C PRO A 234 2.74 -5.38 29.74
N ALA A 235 2.10 -4.93 28.66
CA ALA A 235 2.12 -3.54 28.24
C ALA A 235 1.46 -2.64 29.29
N ARG A 236 2.07 -1.48 29.57
CA ARG A 236 1.57 -0.45 30.49
C ARG A 236 1.65 0.92 29.85
N VAL A 237 0.70 1.79 30.20
CA VAL A 237 0.71 3.19 29.75
C VAL A 237 1.93 3.88 30.35
N VAL A 238 2.76 4.47 29.49
CA VAL A 238 3.96 5.23 29.86
C VAL A 238 3.86 6.70 29.46
N GLY A 239 2.86 7.06 28.64
CA GLY A 239 2.71 8.42 28.16
C GLY A 239 1.52 8.58 27.22
N LYS A 240 1.47 9.74 26.57
CA LYS A 240 0.48 10.08 25.56
C LYS A 240 1.14 10.65 24.32
N VAL A 241 0.53 10.42 23.18
CA VAL A 241 0.83 11.09 21.92
C VAL A 241 0.31 12.52 22.03
N ASP A 242 1.23 13.48 22.10
CA ASP A 242 0.96 14.91 22.08
C ASP A 242 1.67 15.58 20.90
N GLU A 243 1.63 16.91 20.83
CA GLU A 243 2.26 17.70 19.77
C GLU A 243 3.79 17.51 19.70
N LYS A 244 4.42 17.05 20.80
CA LYS A 244 5.86 16.81 20.87
C LYS A 244 6.22 15.39 20.42
N PHE A 245 5.24 14.52 20.25
CA PHE A 245 5.49 13.13 19.86
C PHE A 245 5.98 13.05 18.41
N ASP A 246 7.26 12.70 18.27
CA ASP A 246 7.91 12.58 16.96
C ASP A 246 7.65 11.21 16.33
N PHE A 247 6.55 11.12 15.58
CA PHE A 247 6.21 9.92 14.81
C PHE A 247 7.28 9.50 13.80
N LYS A 248 8.16 10.43 13.35
CA LYS A 248 9.22 10.07 12.39
C LYS A 248 10.19 9.06 12.97
N ARG A 249 10.38 9.04 14.29
CA ARG A 249 11.27 8.09 14.97
C ARG A 249 10.76 6.66 14.90
N LEU A 250 9.46 6.47 15.06
CA LEU A 250 8.82 5.15 14.96
C LEU A 250 9.04 4.52 13.57
N VAL A 251 8.92 5.34 12.52
CA VAL A 251 9.03 4.86 11.12
C VAL A 251 10.47 4.81 10.60
N SER A 252 11.41 5.54 11.21
CA SER A 252 12.83 5.54 10.83
C SER A 252 13.70 4.57 11.64
N GLY A 253 13.13 3.92 12.66
CA GLY A 253 13.89 3.03 13.56
C GLY A 253 14.87 3.75 14.48
N LEU A 254 14.74 5.08 14.62
CA LEU A 254 15.54 5.84 15.57
C LEU A 254 15.06 5.53 17.01
N PRO A 255 15.98 5.33 17.98
CA PRO A 255 15.59 5.03 19.35
C PRO A 255 14.70 6.15 19.92
N PRO A 256 13.73 5.81 20.79
CA PRO A 256 13.01 6.82 21.56
C PRO A 256 14.03 7.63 22.39
N LEU A 257 13.74 8.91 22.63
CA LEU A 257 14.57 9.73 23.52
C LEU A 257 14.71 9.00 24.86
N SER A 258 15.93 8.59 25.24
CA SER A 258 16.31 8.61 26.65
C SER A 258 16.45 10.08 27.04
N SER A 259 16.01 10.58 28.19
CA SER A 259 15.84 9.95 29.50
C SER A 259 14.74 10.71 30.24
N ASP A 260 13.72 10.01 30.75
CA ASP A 260 12.85 10.36 31.90
C ASP A 260 11.55 9.53 31.80
N LEU A 261 11.68 8.21 31.74
CA LEU A 261 10.63 7.24 32.04
C LEU A 261 11.07 6.39 33.22
#